data_AF-A0A7W5P9D5-F1
#
_entry.id   AF-A0A7W5P9D5-F1
#
_cell.length_a   1.000
_cell.length_b   1.000
_cell.length_c   1.000
_cell.angle_alpha   90.00
_cell.angle_beta   90.00
_cell.angle_gamma   90.00
#
_symmetry.space_group_name_H-M   'P 1'
#
loop_
_entity.id
_entity.type
_entity.pdbx_description
1 polymer ?
#
loop_
_entity_poly.entity_id
_entity_poly.type
_entity_poly.pdbx_seq_one_letter_code
_entity_poly.pdbx_strand_id
1 'polypeptide(L)'
;MSGRKQDIVEEIASVFGLEAPKMSTGSTEPREIFDLVNRELGLGLPLHLTKPELARAIVESAGDVWLPDYDSRGGTVTLKGLAAVLEAVHFYLGR
;
A
#
# COMPACT_ATOMS: atom_id res chain seq x y z
N MET A 1 0.57 14.55 -7.21
CA MET A 1 0.81 13.76 -5.99
C MET A 1 0.23 14.48 -4.80
N SER A 2 -0.73 13.85 -4.10
CA SER A 2 -1.20 14.38 -2.83
C SER A 2 -0.10 14.33 -1.76
N GLY A 3 -0.05 15.34 -0.90
CA GLY A 3 0.92 15.42 0.20
C GLY A 3 0.56 14.62 1.44
N ARG A 4 -0.58 13.91 1.49
CA ARG A 4 -1.06 13.19 2.69
C ARG A 4 -1.27 11.70 2.44
N LYS A 5 -0.95 10.89 3.44
CA LYS A 5 -1.13 9.42 3.39
C LYS A 5 -2.57 9.01 3.15
N GLN A 6 -3.51 9.69 3.80
CA GLN A 6 -4.93 9.42 3.69
C GLN A 6 -5.40 9.50 2.23
N ASP A 7 -4.95 10.52 1.51
CA ASP A 7 -5.36 10.73 0.12
C ASP A 7 -4.86 9.59 -0.78
N ILE A 8 -3.66 9.05 -0.54
CA ILE A 8 -3.14 7.88 -1.27
C ILE A 8 -3.92 6.60 -0.90
N VAL A 9 -4.27 6.41 0.38
CA VAL A 9 -5.09 5.27 0.81
C VAL A 9 -6.47 5.30 0.18
N GLU A 10 -7.08 6.49 0.09
CA GLU A 10 -8.35 6.72 -0.60
C GLU A 10 -8.24 6.45 -2.10
N GLU A 11 -7.15 6.92 -2.72
CA GLU A 11 -6.88 6.68 -4.13
C GLU A 11 -6.75 5.18 -4.44
N ILE A 12 -5.94 4.45 -3.68
CA ILE A 12 -5.78 2.98 -3.83
C ILE A 12 -7.16 2.30 -3.76
N ALA A 13 -7.98 2.61 -2.75
CA ALA A 13 -9.30 1.98 -2.61
C ALA A 13 -10.24 2.36 -3.78
N SER A 14 -10.21 3.63 -4.21
CA SER A 14 -11.03 4.13 -5.31
C SER A 14 -10.70 3.46 -6.65
N VAL A 15 -9.45 3.05 -6.86
CA VAL A 15 -9.01 2.36 -8.08
C VAL A 15 -9.72 1.01 -8.24
N PHE A 16 -10.08 0.36 -7.12
CA PHE A 16 -10.89 -0.86 -7.07
C PHE A 16 -12.41 -0.59 -6.96
N GLY A 17 -12.84 0.67 -6.89
CA GLY A 17 -14.24 1.04 -6.66
C GLY A 17 -14.73 0.75 -5.24
N LEU A 18 -13.82 0.73 -4.26
CA LEU A 18 -14.10 0.39 -2.87
C LEU A 18 -13.95 1.61 -1.95
N GLU A 19 -14.58 1.54 -0.78
CA GLU A 19 -14.37 2.52 0.28
C GLU A 19 -13.02 2.31 0.98
N ALA A 20 -12.33 3.41 1.25
CA ALA A 20 -11.06 3.37 1.92
C ALA A 20 -11.21 2.98 3.40
N PRO A 21 -10.34 2.10 3.92
CA PRO A 21 -10.31 1.81 5.34
C PRO A 21 -9.97 3.06 6.16
N LYS A 22 -10.56 3.16 7.35
CA LYS A 22 -10.33 4.28 8.26
C LYS A 22 -8.88 4.30 8.74
N MET A 23 -8.23 5.47 8.64
CA MET A 23 -6.89 5.69 9.19
C MET A 23 -6.85 5.43 10.71
N SER A 24 -5.71 4.92 11.21
CA SER A 24 -5.54 4.67 12.63
C SER A 24 -5.22 5.95 13.41
N THR A 25 -5.05 5.82 14.73
CA THR A 25 -4.52 6.90 15.57
C THR A 25 -3.17 7.40 15.04
N GLY A 26 -2.97 8.72 15.06
CA GLY A 26 -1.75 9.35 14.54
C GLY A 26 -1.59 9.37 13.02
N SER A 27 -2.69 9.21 12.25
CA SER A 27 -2.68 9.25 10.78
C SER A 27 -1.76 8.21 10.12
N THR A 28 -1.61 7.06 10.79
CA THR A 28 -0.89 5.91 10.24
C THR A 28 -1.82 5.10 9.33
N GLU A 29 -1.24 4.56 8.27
CA GLU A 29 -1.94 3.73 7.29
C GLU A 29 -2.51 2.45 7.93
N PRO A 30 -3.78 2.14 7.67
CA PRO A 30 -4.41 0.90 8.12
C PRO A 30 -3.75 -0.28 7.40
N ARG A 31 -3.64 -1.42 8.07
CA ARG A 31 -3.11 -2.64 7.42
C ARG A 31 -4.04 -3.09 6.30
N GLU A 32 -5.33 -2.90 6.52
CA GLU A 32 -6.44 -3.32 5.70
C GLU A 32 -6.32 -2.85 4.24
N ILE A 33 -5.63 -1.73 3.98
CA ILE A 33 -5.41 -1.27 2.60
C ILE A 33 -4.48 -2.22 1.84
N PHE A 34 -3.45 -2.76 2.48
CA PHE A 34 -2.52 -3.70 1.85
C PHE A 34 -3.15 -5.09 1.69
N ASP A 35 -3.94 -5.52 2.67
CA ASP A 35 -4.72 -6.76 2.56
C ASP A 35 -5.74 -6.67 1.41
N LEU A 36 -6.38 -5.50 1.24
CA LEU A 36 -7.26 -5.22 0.11
C LEU A 36 -6.51 -5.34 -1.21
N VAL A 37 -5.35 -4.68 -1.36
CA VAL A 37 -4.54 -4.77 -2.60
C VAL A 37 -4.15 -6.22 -2.89
N ASN A 38 -3.63 -6.95 -1.91
CA ASN A 38 -3.24 -8.36 -2.05
C ASN A 38 -4.42 -9.22 -2.53
N ARG A 39 -5.62 -8.99 -1.98
CA ARG A 39 -6.84 -9.72 -2.35
C ARG A 39 -7.32 -9.36 -3.77
N GLU A 40 -7.50 -8.08 -4.06
CA GLU A 40 -8.09 -7.63 -5.33
C GLU A 40 -7.17 -7.90 -6.53
N LEU A 41 -5.85 -7.84 -6.34
CA LEU A 41 -4.89 -8.20 -7.38
C LEU A 41 -4.56 -9.70 -7.43
N GLY A 42 -5.05 -10.49 -6.46
CA GLY A 42 -4.82 -11.94 -6.42
C GLY A 42 -3.35 -12.35 -6.25
N LEU A 43 -2.55 -11.55 -5.53
CA LEU A 43 -1.09 -11.74 -5.43
C LEU A 43 -0.68 -12.97 -4.61
N GLY A 44 -1.59 -13.51 -3.78
CA GLY A 44 -1.32 -14.70 -2.97
C GLY A 44 -0.28 -14.48 -1.87
N LEU A 45 -0.05 -13.23 -1.44
CA LEU A 45 0.94 -12.91 -0.43
C LEU A 45 0.52 -13.42 0.95
N PRO A 46 1.45 -13.91 1.79
CA PRO A 46 1.12 -14.46 3.10
C PRO A 46 0.48 -13.43 4.05
N LEU A 47 -0.60 -13.83 4.71
CA LEU A 47 -1.33 -12.94 5.64
C LEU A 47 -0.60 -12.67 6.96
N HIS A 48 0.49 -13.38 7.26
CA HIS A 48 1.28 -13.18 8.48
C HIS A 48 2.37 -12.10 8.33
N LEU A 49 2.59 -11.58 7.11
CA LEU A 49 3.53 -10.48 6.89
C LEU A 49 3.12 -9.26 7.70
N THR A 50 4.07 -8.50 8.23
CA THR A 50 3.83 -7.19 8.83
C THR A 50 3.37 -6.17 7.77
N LYS A 51 2.94 -4.97 8.19
CA LYS A 51 2.54 -3.91 7.24
C LYS A 51 3.65 -3.54 6.25
N PRO A 52 4.90 -3.26 6.69
CA PRO A 52 5.99 -2.95 5.76
C PRO A 52 6.34 -4.14 4.86
N GLU A 53 6.36 -5.37 5.40
CA GLU A 53 6.67 -6.56 4.60
C GLU A 53 5.62 -6.81 3.52
N LEU A 54 4.33 -6.60 3.83
CA LEU A 54 3.26 -6.76 2.87
C LEU A 54 3.30 -5.66 1.79
N ALA A 55 3.53 -4.40 2.18
CA ALA A 55 3.67 -3.29 1.23
C ALA A 55 4.89 -3.48 0.31
N ARG A 56 6.02 -3.92 0.87
CA ARG A 56 7.22 -4.29 0.13
C ARG A 56 6.94 -5.39 -0.88
N ALA A 57 6.31 -6.48 -0.45
CA ALA A 57 6.01 -7.60 -1.32
C ALA A 57 5.07 -7.21 -2.48
N ILE A 58 4.13 -6.29 -2.26
CA ILE A 58 3.29 -5.73 -3.33
C ILE A 58 4.16 -5.01 -4.37
N VAL A 59 5.02 -4.08 -3.94
CA VAL A 59 5.90 -3.31 -4.84
C VAL A 59 6.85 -4.22 -5.61
N GLU A 60 7.51 -5.14 -4.91
CA GLU A 60 8.45 -6.08 -5.54
C GLU A 60 7.75 -7.07 -6.49
N SER A 61 6.47 -7.39 -6.25
CA SER A 61 5.69 -8.23 -7.18
C SER A 61 5.43 -7.54 -8.52
N ALA A 62 5.34 -6.21 -8.54
CA ALA A 62 5.21 -5.41 -9.75
C ALA A 62 6.56 -5.22 -10.48
N GLY A 63 7.65 -5.79 -9.95
CA GLY A 63 9.00 -5.70 -10.54
C GLY A 63 9.79 -4.45 -10.12
N ASP A 64 9.26 -3.62 -9.22
CA ASP A 64 9.96 -2.46 -8.68
C ASP A 64 10.75 -2.80 -7.41
N VAL A 65 11.58 -1.89 -6.92
CA VAL A 65 12.45 -2.09 -5.75
C VAL A 65 11.92 -1.34 -4.53
N TRP A 66 11.79 -2.02 -3.39
CA TRP A 66 11.46 -1.37 -2.13
C TRP A 66 12.66 -0.62 -1.55
N LEU A 67 12.55 0.71 -1.43
CA LEU A 67 13.64 1.56 -0.97
C LEU A 67 13.66 1.71 0.56
N PRO A 68 14.83 1.97 1.18
CA PRO A 68 14.96 2.10 2.64
C PRO A 68 14.15 3.23 3.29
N ASP A 69 13.65 4.20 2.52
CA ASP A 69 12.82 5.30 3.02
C ASP A 69 11.31 5.07 2.82
N TYR A 70 10.92 3.88 2.37
CA TYR A 70 9.51 3.51 2.15
C TYR A 70 8.82 2.98 3.40
N ASP A 71 9.57 2.57 4.42
CA ASP A 71 9.09 2.25 5.74
C ASP A 71 9.86 2.97 6.84
N SER A 72 9.28 3.02 8.03
CA SER A 72 9.88 3.61 9.21
C SER A 72 10.27 2.53 10.23
N ARG A 73 11.22 2.86 11.11
CA ARG A 73 11.62 1.99 12.23
C ARG A 73 10.47 1.59 13.15
N GLY A 74 9.33 2.30 13.10
CA GLY A 74 8.13 2.02 13.88
C GLY A 74 7.17 1.00 13.26
N GLY A 75 7.54 0.33 12.16
CA GLY A 75 6.69 -0.67 11.50
C GLY A 75 5.54 -0.05 10.70
N THR A 76 5.73 1.18 10.21
CA THR A 76 4.77 1.90 9.38
C THR A 76 5.34 2.17 8.00
N VAL A 77 4.48 2.32 7.01
CA VAL A 77 4.85 2.67 5.63
C VAL A 77 4.84 4.19 5.50
N THR A 78 5.86 4.77 4.89
CA THR A 78 5.94 6.23 4.69
C THR A 78 5.00 6.69 3.59
N LEU A 79 4.86 8.01 3.39
CA LEU A 79 4.10 8.53 2.25
C LEU A 79 4.68 8.03 0.91
N LYS A 80 6.01 7.97 0.81
CA LYS A 80 6.70 7.48 -0.39
C LYS A 80 6.46 5.98 -0.62
N GLY A 81 6.49 5.18 0.44
CA GLY A 81 6.16 3.76 0.34
C GLY A 81 4.71 3.51 -0.09
N LEU A 82 3.76 4.31 0.41
CA LEU A 82 2.36 4.24 -0.06
C LEU A 82 2.22 4.65 -1.53
N ALA A 83 2.96 5.67 -1.97
CA ALA A 83 2.97 6.05 -3.38
C ALA A 83 3.51 4.91 -4.25
N ALA A 84 4.59 4.23 -3.85
CA ALA A 84 5.11 3.08 -4.57
C ALA A 84 4.10 1.92 -4.64
N VAL A 85 3.32 1.69 -3.57
CA VAL A 85 2.22 0.72 -3.59
C VAL A 85 1.13 1.13 -4.59
N LEU A 86 0.77 2.42 -4.66
CA LEU A 86 -0.19 2.92 -5.64
C LEU A 86 0.31 2.72 -7.07
N GLU A 87 1.58 3.02 -7.35
CA GLU A 87 2.20 2.76 -8.66
C GLU A 87 2.16 1.26 -9.02
N ALA A 88 2.44 0.38 -8.06
CA ALA A 88 2.31 -1.07 -8.26
C ALA A 88 0.87 -1.48 -8.59
N VAL A 89 -0.13 -0.90 -7.93
CA VAL A 89 -1.54 -1.13 -8.24
C VAL A 89 -1.87 -0.68 -9.67
N HIS A 90 -1.39 0.50 -10.08
CA HIS A 90 -1.58 0.99 -11.45
C HIS A 90 -0.93 0.08 -12.49
N PHE A 91 0.29 -0.40 -12.22
CA PHE A 91 0.98 -1.37 -13.07
C PHE A 91 0.13 -2.62 -13.34
N TYR A 92 -0.43 -3.25 -12.30
CA TYR A 92 -1.27 -4.44 -12.48
C TYR A 92 -2.57 -4.17 -13.23
N LEU A 93 -3.10 -2.95 -13.14
CA LEU A 93 -4.34 -2.56 -13.81
C LEU A 93 -4.12 -1.95 -15.20
N GLY A 94 -2.86 -1.85 -15.65
CA GLY A 94 -2.50 -1.28 -16.96
C GLY A 94 -2.86 0.20 -17.09
N ARG A 95 -2.72 0.97 -16.01
CA ARG A 95 -3.01 2.42 -15.97
C ARG A 95 -1.76 3.26 -15.80
#